data_AF-A0A5Q4H341-F1
#
_entry.id   AF-A0A5Q4H341-F1
#
_cell.length_a   1.000
_cell.length_b   1.000
_cell.length_c   1.000
_cell.angle_alpha   90.00
_cell.angle_beta   90.00
_cell.angle_gamma   90.00
#
_symmetry.space_group_name_H-M   'P 1'
#
loop_
_entity.id
_entity.type
_entity.pdbx_description
1 polymer ?
#
loop_
_entity_poly.entity_id
_entity_poly.type
_entity_poly.pdbx_seq_one_letter_code
_entity_poly.pdbx_strand_id
1 'polypeptide(L)' 'RGSQQRVFGSNHPGGCHFGLADASVRFVSETIDLVTYWALGRRESGLPIQLP' A
#
# COMPACT_ATOMS: atom_id res chain seq x y z
N ARG A 1 -9.03 11.09 18.63
CA ARG A 1 -7.68 11.62 18.30
C ARG A 1 -6.94 10.49 17.58
N GLY A 2 -7.08 10.40 16.26
CA GLY A 2 -6.65 9.23 15.49
C GLY A 2 -5.14 9.17 15.36
N SER A 3 -4.53 8.13 15.92
CA SER A 3 -3.13 7.80 15.67
C SER A 3 -2.99 7.43 14.19
N GLN A 4 -2.54 8.37 13.37
CA GLN A 4 -1.96 8.05 12.07
C GLN A 4 -0.87 7.01 12.34
N GLN A 5 -1.09 5.77 11.91
CA GLN A 5 -0.08 4.73 12.04
C GLN A 5 1.15 5.21 11.24
N ARG A 6 2.38 4.96 11.72
CA ARG A 6 3.62 5.33 11.00
C ARG A 6 3.84 4.55 9.69
N VAL A 7 2.80 3.90 9.20
CA VAL A 7 2.77 3.16 7.95
C VAL A 7 1.98 3.97 6.93
N PHE A 8 2.23 3.73 5.65
CA PHE A 8 1.36 4.23 4.60
C PHE A 8 -0.08 3.75 4.90
N GLY A 9 -1.10 4.53 4.57
CA GLY A 9 -2.50 4.12 4.78
C GLY A 9 -3.49 5.27 4.62
N SER A 10 -4.76 4.92 4.37
CA SER A 10 -5.89 5.85 4.29
C SER A 10 -7.06 5.28 5.08
N ASN A 11 -7.82 6.13 5.74
CA ASN A 11 -9.05 5.75 6.44
C ASN A 11 -10.31 5.97 5.57
N HIS A 12 -10.13 6.17 4.27
CA HIS A 12 -11.21 6.35 3.30
C HIS A 12 -11.83 4.99 2.96
N PRO A 13 -13.17 4.86 2.99
CA PRO A 13 -13.84 3.59 2.70
C PRO A 13 -13.57 3.15 1.25
N GLY A 14 -13.07 1.92 1.09
CA GLY A 14 -12.79 1.33 -0.21
C GLY A 14 -11.34 1.42 -0.68
N GLY A 15 -10.49 2.26 -0.07
CA GLY A 15 -9.05 2.30 -0.35
C GLY A 15 -8.52 3.68 -0.77
N CYS A 16 -7.32 3.70 -1.36
CA CYS A 16 -6.70 4.93 -1.86
C CYS A 16 -5.68 4.70 -2.98
N HIS A 17 -5.29 5.77 -3.65
CA HIS A 17 -4.25 5.75 -4.67
C HIS A 17 -2.85 5.80 -4.03
N PHE A 18 -1.98 4.90 -4.47
CA PHE A 18 -0.57 4.85 -4.10
C PHE A 18 0.30 5.15 -5.32
N GLY A 19 1.33 5.98 -5.11
CA GLY A 19 2.39 6.21 -6.11
C GLY A 19 3.49 5.18 -5.96
N LEU A 20 3.91 4.59 -7.08
CA LEU A 20 5.01 3.64 -7.15
C LEU A 20 6.33 4.31 -7.54
N ALA A 21 7.45 3.61 -7.35
CA ALA A 21 8.78 4.13 -7.64
C ALA A 21 9.03 4.38 -9.14
N ASP A 22 8.24 3.75 -10.02
CA ASP A 22 8.25 3.98 -11.47
C ASP A 22 7.36 5.18 -11.90
N ALA A 23 6.85 5.96 -10.95
CA ALA A 23 5.93 7.08 -11.15
C ALA A 23 4.53 6.71 -11.66
N SER A 24 4.18 5.43 -11.76
CA SER A 24 2.78 5.02 -11.92
C SER A 24 1.98 5.19 -10.63
N VAL A 25 0.69 5.46 -10.78
CA VAL A 25 -0.27 5.56 -9.67
C VAL A 25 -1.27 4.42 -9.82
N ARG A 26 -1.50 3.69 -8.73
CA ARG A 26 -2.41 2.54 -8.69
C ARG A 26 -3.37 2.66 -7.52
N PHE A 27 -4.63 2.29 -7.74
CA PHE A 27 -5.61 2.20 -6.66
C PHE A 27 -5.38 0.92 -5.86
N VAL A 28 -5.36 1.02 -4.54
CA VAL A 28 -5.24 -0.11 -3.63
C VAL A 28 -6.49 -0.15 -2.75
N SER A 29 -7.20 -1.27 -2.81
CA SER A 29 -8.41 -1.51 -2.04
C SER A 29 -8.13 -1.62 -0.54
N GLU A 30 -9.09 -1.22 0.29
CA GLU A 30 -9.13 -1.54 1.73
C GLU A 30 -9.04 -3.05 1.99
N THR A 31 -9.51 -3.87 1.05
CA THR A 31 -9.56 -5.34 1.18
C THR A 31 -8.27 -6.03 0.72
N ILE A 32 -7.19 -5.28 0.47
CA ILE A 32 -5.89 -5.86 0.11
C ILE A 32 -5.39 -6.79 1.22
N ASP A 33 -4.75 -7.90 0.83
CA ASP A 33 -4.06 -8.77 1.77
C ASP A 33 -2.96 -8.01 2.52
N LEU A 34 -2.94 -8.13 3.86
CA LEU A 34 -2.03 -7.37 4.72
C LEU A 34 -0.57 -7.77 4.50
N VAL A 35 -0.28 -9.03 4.18
CA VAL A 35 1.08 -9.48 3.91
C VAL A 35 1.59 -8.83 2.62
N THR A 36 0.76 -8.83 1.58
CA THR A 36 1.01 -8.14 0.31
C THR A 36 1.22 -6.64 0.53
N TYR A 37 0.37 -6.02 1.34
CA TYR A 37 0.47 -4.60 1.68
C TYR A 37 1.81 -4.24 2.35
N TRP A 38 2.24 -5.03 3.34
CA TRP A 38 3.53 -4.80 3.99
C TRP A 38 4.71 -5.10 3.07
N ALA A 39 4.61 -6.13 2.22
CA ALA A 39 5.65 -6.44 1.25
C ALA A 39 5.88 -5.28 0.26
N LEU A 40 4.81 -4.64 -0.22
CA LEU A 40 4.87 -3.46 -1.10
C LEU A 40 5.60 -2.28 -0.46
N GLY A 41 5.45 -2.09 0.85
CA GLY A 41 6.16 -1.04 1.60
C GLY A 41 7.65 -1.32 1.82
N ARG A 42 8.08 -2.59 1.71
CA ARG A 42 9.46 -3.02 1.98
C ARG A 42 10.31 -2.98 0.71
N ARG A 43 11.01 -1.86 0.52
CA ARG A 43 11.94 -1.65 -0.61
C ARG A 43 13.06 -2.69 -0.67
N GLU A 44 13.55 -3.16 0.48
CA GLU A 44 14.64 -4.14 0.58
C GLU A 44 14.24 -5.57 0.25
N SER A 45 12.94 -5.87 0.11
CA SER A 45 12.47 -7.26 0.00
C SER A 45 13.01 -7.98 -1.24
N GLY A 46 13.32 -7.25 -2.32
CA GLY A 46 13.87 -7.81 -3.57
C GLY A 46 12.93 -8.76 -4.31
N LEU A 47 11.70 -8.94 -3.81
CA LEU A 47 10.70 -9.85 -4.38
C LEU A 47 9.83 -9.10 -5.41
N PRO A 48 9.57 -9.68 -6.59
CA PRO A 48 8.58 -9.13 -7.50
C PRO A 48 7.20 -9.33 -6.88
N ILE A 49 6.57 -8.23 -6.48
CA ILE A 49 5.18 -8.22 -5.99
C ILE A 49 4.32 -7.45 -6.99
N GLN A 50 3.19 -8.05 -7.39
CA GLN A 50 2.22 -7.43 -8.27
C GLN A 50 1.03 -6.96 -7.44
N LEU A 51 0.56 -5.74 -7.71
CA LEU A 51 -0.70 -5.26 -7.17
C LEU A 51 -1.85 -6.06 -7.79
N PRO A 52 -2.84 -6.50 -6.98
CA PRO A 52 -4.06 -7.10 -7.53
C PRO A 52 -4.86 -6.10 -8.38
#